data_AF-A0AAN0LD38-F1
#
_entry.id   AF-A0AAN0LD38-F1
#
_cell.length_a   1.000
_cell.length_b   1.000
_cell.length_c   1.000
_cell.angle_alpha   90.00
_cell.angle_beta   90.00
_cell.angle_gamma   90.00
#
_symmetry.space_group_name_H-M   'P 1'
#
loop_
_entity.id
_entity.type
_entity.pdbx_description
1 polymer ?
#
loop_
_entity_poly.entity_id
_entity_poly.type
_entity_poly.pdbx_seq_one_letter_code
_entity_poly.pdbx_strand_id
1 'polypeptide(L)'
;MADDIFMLRRYAFPDGIRSCEDVLTLFAIHESSPERSSEWTAYFVESLTAYLVHGTEPAGIIDEAKAGWLMRTIAADGAVRSAPELEFLLHAMEVASEVPESLSAFALDQIRLALDPDARGAYHASRPAAEGITAHDLAYVWRVLRGALERGRLMLSPLEARVLREIDELAAPSAHHPAWREMMEAIVTPDQPREALRSERWFISEGRLSVDEGLAA
;
A
#
# COMPACT_ATOMS: atom_id res chain seq x y z
N MET A 1 8.97 25.36 -12.78
CA MET A 1 8.33 24.14 -12.24
C MET A 1 7.15 23.67 -13.07
N ALA A 2 6.03 24.40 -13.18
CA ALA A 2 4.96 24.06 -14.13
C ALA A 2 5.47 23.96 -15.59
N ASP A 3 6.34 24.90 -16.00
CA ASP A 3 7.00 24.87 -17.31
C ASP A 3 7.90 23.63 -17.48
N ASP A 4 8.58 23.18 -16.43
CA ASP A 4 9.48 22.02 -16.48
C ASP A 4 8.70 20.71 -16.66
N ILE A 5 7.53 20.59 -16.03
CA ILE A 5 6.62 19.46 -16.22
C ILE A 5 6.06 19.45 -17.64
N PHE A 6 5.70 20.62 -18.19
CA PHE A 6 5.29 20.74 -19.59
C PHE A 6 6.41 20.32 -20.55
N MET A 7 7.65 20.75 -20.29
CA MET A 7 8.80 20.34 -21.10
C MET A 7 9.05 18.84 -21.01
N LEU A 8 8.91 18.23 -19.83
CA LEU A 8 9.06 16.78 -19.68
C LEU A 8 7.97 16.01 -20.42
N ARG A 9 6.70 16.39 -20.26
CA ARG A 9 5.60 15.77 -21.01
C ARG A 9 5.75 15.95 -22.52
N ARG A 10 6.32 17.05 -22.97
CA ARG A 10 6.46 17.36 -24.40
C ARG A 10 7.69 16.72 -25.05
N TYR A 11 8.80 16.63 -24.33
CA TYR A 11 10.09 16.28 -24.92
C TYR A 11 10.73 15.01 -24.35
N ALA A 12 10.52 14.70 -23.07
CA ALA A 12 11.10 13.50 -22.44
C ALA A 12 10.13 12.31 -22.47
N PHE A 13 8.82 12.57 -22.27
CA PHE A 13 7.78 11.55 -22.17
C PHE A 13 6.56 11.91 -23.04
N PRO A 14 6.72 12.03 -24.38
CA PRO A 14 5.62 12.42 -25.27
C PRO A 14 4.43 11.46 -25.21
N ASP A 15 4.67 10.18 -24.95
CA ASP A 15 3.66 9.13 -24.84
C ASP A 15 3.32 8.75 -23.38
N GLY A 16 3.85 9.51 -22.41
CA GLY A 16 3.84 9.20 -20.99
C GLY A 16 4.86 8.15 -20.58
N ILE A 17 4.78 7.67 -19.33
CA ILE A 17 5.63 6.58 -18.82
C ILE A 17 5.06 5.25 -19.30
N ARG A 18 5.74 4.58 -20.24
CA ARG A 18 5.25 3.34 -20.90
C ARG A 18 6.19 2.16 -20.75
N SER A 19 7.43 2.41 -20.36
CA SER A 19 8.48 1.40 -20.25
C SER A 19 9.22 1.47 -18.92
N CYS A 20 9.97 0.41 -18.61
CA CYS A 20 10.87 0.40 -17.46
C CYS A 20 11.97 1.47 -17.61
N GLU A 21 12.43 1.76 -18.84
CA GLU A 21 13.40 2.82 -19.11
C GLU A 21 12.85 4.20 -18.79
N ASP A 22 11.57 4.47 -19.10
CA ASP A 22 10.92 5.74 -18.74
C ASP A 22 10.84 5.91 -17.22
N VAL A 23 10.52 4.83 -16.51
CA VAL A 23 10.49 4.82 -15.04
C VAL A 23 11.87 5.13 -14.47
N LEU A 24 12.91 4.43 -14.93
CA LEU A 24 14.28 4.66 -14.47
C LEU A 24 14.74 6.09 -14.76
N THR A 25 14.38 6.63 -15.92
CA THR A 25 14.65 8.03 -16.29
C THR A 25 13.94 8.99 -15.35
N LEU A 26 12.67 8.75 -15.04
CA LEU A 26 11.90 9.58 -14.13
C LEU A 26 12.48 9.54 -12.70
N PHE A 27 12.93 8.37 -12.23
CA PHE A 27 13.66 8.23 -10.97
C PHE A 27 15.00 8.96 -11.00
N ALA A 28 15.79 8.86 -12.08
CA ALA A 28 17.05 9.59 -12.19
C ALA A 28 16.83 11.11 -12.15
N ILE A 29 15.78 11.60 -12.83
CA ILE A 29 15.35 13.00 -12.72
C ILE A 29 14.94 13.29 -11.28
N HIS A 30 14.20 12.40 -10.61
CA HIS A 30 13.84 12.49 -9.20
C HIS A 30 15.03 12.44 -8.23
N GLU A 31 16.17 11.86 -8.55
CA GLU A 31 17.32 11.91 -7.63
C GLU A 31 18.19 13.16 -7.84
N SER A 32 18.10 13.80 -9.00
CA SER A 32 19.01 14.89 -9.39
C SER A 32 18.73 16.28 -8.78
N SER A 33 17.59 16.52 -8.14
CA SER A 33 17.16 17.87 -7.72
C SER A 33 16.44 17.90 -6.35
N PRO A 34 17.09 18.27 -5.24
CA PRO A 34 16.50 18.15 -3.91
C PRO A 34 15.28 19.05 -3.62
N GLU A 35 15.12 20.18 -4.32
CA GLU A 35 13.96 21.08 -4.15
C GLU A 35 12.91 20.87 -5.25
N ARG A 36 11.71 20.43 -4.88
CA ARG A 36 10.62 20.16 -5.84
C ARG A 36 9.28 20.73 -5.40
N SER A 37 8.51 21.16 -6.39
CA SER A 37 7.11 21.56 -6.22
C SER A 37 6.25 20.39 -5.81
N SER A 38 5.13 20.73 -5.17
CA SER A 38 3.96 19.85 -5.06
C SER A 38 3.50 19.33 -6.44
N GLU A 39 3.54 20.17 -7.48
CA GLU A 39 3.19 19.81 -8.86
C GLU A 39 4.08 18.68 -9.39
N TRP A 40 5.40 18.73 -9.12
CA TRP A 40 6.32 17.65 -9.49
C TRP A 40 5.98 16.36 -8.76
N THR A 41 5.78 16.43 -7.43
CA THR A 41 5.44 15.26 -6.63
C THR A 41 4.16 14.60 -7.14
N ALA A 42 3.12 15.40 -7.45
CA ALA A 42 1.88 14.90 -8.04
C ALA A 42 2.15 14.21 -9.39
N TYR A 43 2.89 14.85 -10.30
CA TYR A 43 3.24 14.25 -11.59
C TYR A 43 4.01 12.93 -11.43
N PHE A 44 5.00 12.89 -10.53
CA PHE A 44 5.80 11.70 -10.25
C PHE A 44 4.94 10.55 -9.73
N VAL A 45 4.13 10.80 -8.70
CA VAL A 45 3.24 9.81 -8.08
C VAL A 45 2.19 9.31 -9.08
N GLU A 46 1.49 10.21 -9.77
CA GLU A 46 0.44 9.86 -10.73
C GLU A 46 0.99 9.05 -11.91
N SER A 47 2.14 9.48 -12.47
CA SER A 47 2.71 8.83 -13.65
C SER A 47 3.22 7.42 -13.34
N LEU A 48 3.91 7.25 -12.21
CA LEU A 48 4.39 5.93 -11.77
C LEU A 48 3.25 5.01 -11.36
N THR A 49 2.21 5.54 -10.73
CA THR A 49 1.01 4.78 -10.36
C THR A 49 0.26 4.31 -11.60
N ALA A 50 0.07 5.18 -12.58
CA ALA A 50 -0.55 4.82 -13.86
C ALA A 50 0.23 3.71 -14.57
N TYR A 51 1.56 3.82 -14.60
CA TYR A 51 2.42 2.77 -15.18
C TYR A 51 2.32 1.45 -14.40
N LEU A 52 2.50 1.46 -13.08
CA LEU A 52 2.54 0.24 -12.27
C LEU A 52 1.18 -0.47 -12.23
N VAL A 53 0.10 0.27 -12.01
CA VAL A 53 -1.23 -0.33 -11.81
C VAL A 53 -1.89 -0.64 -13.15
N HIS A 54 -1.83 0.26 -14.13
CA HIS A 54 -2.58 0.12 -15.39
C HIS A 54 -1.70 -0.14 -16.62
N GLY A 55 -0.44 0.29 -16.59
CA GLY A 55 0.51 0.14 -17.71
C GLY A 55 1.24 -1.20 -17.76
N THR A 56 1.07 -2.05 -16.74
CA THR A 56 1.66 -3.39 -16.69
C THR A 56 0.59 -4.44 -16.42
N GLU A 57 0.72 -5.60 -17.04
CA GLU A 57 -0.19 -6.72 -16.79
C GLU A 57 0.15 -7.43 -15.48
N PRO A 58 -0.84 -7.94 -14.74
CA PRO A 58 -2.29 -7.76 -14.93
C PRO A 58 -2.78 -6.34 -14.59
N ALA A 59 -3.51 -5.70 -15.50
CA ALA A 59 -3.97 -4.31 -15.32
C ALA A 59 -4.98 -4.15 -14.16
N GLY A 60 -4.85 -3.07 -13.39
CA GLY A 60 -5.74 -2.72 -12.28
C GLY A 60 -5.38 -3.35 -10.93
N ILE A 61 -4.48 -4.34 -10.91
CA ILE A 61 -4.02 -4.99 -9.67
C ILE A 61 -2.51 -4.84 -9.50
N ILE A 62 -2.09 -4.86 -8.23
CA ILE A 62 -0.70 -5.10 -7.85
C ILE A 62 -0.65 -6.57 -7.43
N ASP A 63 0.13 -7.38 -8.14
CA ASP A 63 0.44 -8.76 -7.75
C ASP A 63 1.79 -8.81 -7.00
N GLU A 64 2.21 -10.01 -6.61
CA GLU A 64 3.48 -10.20 -5.90
C GLU A 64 4.71 -9.77 -6.73
N ALA A 65 4.67 -9.91 -8.05
CA ALA A 65 5.76 -9.49 -8.92
C ALA A 65 5.90 -7.96 -8.95
N LYS A 66 4.77 -7.25 -9.13
CA LYS A 66 4.69 -5.79 -9.08
C LYS A 66 5.05 -5.24 -7.70
N ALA A 67 4.56 -5.87 -6.63
CA ALA A 67 4.91 -5.50 -5.26
C ALA A 67 6.41 -5.66 -5.01
N GLY A 68 6.98 -6.81 -5.39
CA GLY A 68 8.42 -7.08 -5.29
C GLY A 68 9.26 -6.06 -6.05
N TRP A 69 8.84 -5.69 -7.26
CA TRP A 69 9.49 -4.63 -8.03
C TRP A 69 9.37 -3.27 -7.32
N LEU A 70 8.17 -2.86 -6.89
CA LEU A 70 7.94 -1.59 -6.23
C LEU A 70 8.82 -1.44 -4.98
N MET A 71 8.81 -2.42 -4.08
CA MET A 71 9.61 -2.41 -2.85
C MET A 71 11.11 -2.24 -3.13
N ARG A 72 11.66 -3.00 -4.08
CA ARG A 72 13.09 -2.88 -4.45
C ARG A 72 13.41 -1.53 -5.11
N THR A 73 12.44 -0.96 -5.84
CA THR A 73 12.63 0.30 -6.54
C THR A 73 12.68 1.47 -5.57
N ILE A 74 11.83 1.52 -4.54
CA ILE A 74 11.68 2.70 -3.65
C ILE A 74 12.39 2.58 -2.29
N ALA A 75 12.88 1.39 -1.93
CA ALA A 75 13.46 1.15 -0.61
C ALA A 75 14.94 0.80 -0.67
N ALA A 76 15.64 1.11 0.41
CA ALA A 76 16.96 0.59 0.71
C ALA A 76 16.91 -0.01 2.13
N ASP A 77 17.40 -1.24 2.30
CA ASP A 77 17.34 -1.97 3.57
C ASP A 77 15.95 -2.02 4.22
N GLY A 78 14.90 -2.08 3.38
CA GLY A 78 13.50 -2.11 3.82
C GLY A 78 12.88 -0.74 4.15
N ALA A 79 13.68 0.34 4.18
CA ALA A 79 13.19 1.70 4.43
C ALA A 79 12.94 2.45 3.11
N VAL A 80 11.75 3.03 2.93
CA VAL A 80 11.46 3.92 1.79
C VAL A 80 12.32 5.17 1.88
N ARG A 81 12.94 5.61 0.77
CA ARG A 81 14.01 6.63 0.82
C ARG A 81 13.50 8.05 0.91
N SER A 82 12.43 8.39 0.19
CA SER A 82 11.92 9.78 0.11
C SER A 82 10.41 9.90 0.32
N ALA A 83 9.95 11.10 0.72
CA ALA A 83 8.53 11.35 0.92
C ALA A 83 7.69 11.18 -0.36
N PRO A 84 8.13 11.63 -1.56
CA PRO A 84 7.42 11.33 -2.81
C PRO A 84 7.35 9.84 -3.15
N GLU A 85 8.39 9.08 -2.83
CA GLU A 85 8.38 7.62 -3.01
C GLU A 85 7.42 6.92 -2.05
N LEU A 86 7.32 7.39 -0.81
CA LEU A 86 6.34 6.90 0.17
C LEU A 86 4.92 7.22 -0.27
N GLU A 87 4.69 8.44 -0.79
CA GLU A 87 3.39 8.80 -1.35
C GLU A 87 3.06 7.97 -2.60
N PHE A 88 4.04 7.65 -3.44
CA PHE A 88 3.86 6.73 -4.56
C PHE A 88 3.43 5.33 -4.09
N LEU A 89 4.09 4.77 -3.06
CA LEU A 89 3.70 3.49 -2.46
C LEU A 89 2.23 3.50 -2.04
N LEU A 90 1.84 4.48 -1.22
CA LEU A 90 0.48 4.58 -0.69
C LEU A 90 -0.55 4.81 -1.79
N HIS A 91 -0.27 5.71 -2.73
CA HIS A 91 -1.19 6.02 -3.82
C HIS A 91 -1.39 4.82 -4.76
N ALA A 92 -0.32 4.09 -5.09
CA ALA A 92 -0.43 2.88 -5.91
C ALA A 92 -1.31 1.81 -5.24
N MET A 93 -1.16 1.63 -3.92
CA MET A 93 -2.02 0.74 -3.14
C MET A 93 -3.48 1.21 -3.10
N GLU A 94 -3.73 2.52 -3.06
CA GLU A 94 -5.08 3.11 -3.05
C GLU A 94 -5.79 3.01 -4.40
N VAL A 95 -5.04 3.03 -5.50
CA VAL A 95 -5.57 2.94 -6.87
C VAL A 95 -5.81 1.50 -7.30
N ALA A 96 -4.97 0.56 -6.86
CA ALA A 96 -5.11 -0.85 -7.20
C ALA A 96 -6.37 -1.47 -6.56
N SER A 97 -7.09 -2.30 -7.31
CA SER A 97 -8.25 -3.02 -6.76
C SER A 97 -7.83 -4.15 -5.82
N GLU A 98 -6.62 -4.68 -6.02
CA GLU A 98 -6.04 -5.74 -5.21
C GLU A 98 -4.57 -5.47 -4.94
N VAL A 99 -4.16 -5.77 -3.70
CA VAL A 99 -2.81 -5.56 -3.18
C VAL A 99 -2.42 -6.79 -2.34
N PRO A 100 -1.24 -7.39 -2.56
CA PRO A 100 -0.78 -8.52 -1.79
C PRO A 100 -0.46 -8.10 -0.35
N GLU A 101 -0.62 -9.06 0.56
CA GLU A 101 -0.31 -8.87 1.98
C GLU A 101 1.17 -8.55 2.24
N SER A 102 2.06 -8.94 1.32
CA SER A 102 3.49 -8.62 1.39
C SER A 102 3.73 -7.10 1.28
N LEU A 103 2.98 -6.41 0.41
CA LEU A 103 3.13 -4.97 0.20
C LEU A 103 2.51 -4.16 1.34
N SER A 104 1.34 -4.58 1.86
CA SER A 104 0.74 -3.94 3.03
C SER A 104 1.62 -4.13 4.27
N ALA A 105 2.17 -5.32 4.48
CA ALA A 105 3.10 -5.57 5.58
C ALA A 105 4.36 -4.72 5.47
N PHE A 106 4.94 -4.61 4.27
CA PHE A 106 6.07 -3.71 4.01
C PHE A 106 5.74 -2.24 4.29
N ALA A 107 4.55 -1.78 3.90
CA ALA A 107 4.11 -0.41 4.16
C ALA A 107 3.89 -0.16 5.66
N LEU A 108 3.31 -1.11 6.40
CA LEU A 108 3.20 -1.04 7.87
C LEU A 108 4.57 -1.04 8.54
N ASP A 109 5.53 -1.82 8.03
CA ASP A 109 6.90 -1.91 8.57
C ASP A 109 7.62 -0.56 8.59
N GLN A 110 7.22 0.40 7.76
CA GLN A 110 7.75 1.77 7.80
C GLN A 110 7.50 2.47 9.14
N ILE A 111 6.41 2.15 9.83
CA ILE A 111 6.15 2.63 11.20
C ILE A 111 7.11 1.96 12.17
N ARG A 112 7.31 0.65 12.06
CA ARG A 112 8.25 -0.11 12.91
C ARG A 112 9.66 0.48 12.81
N LEU A 113 10.12 0.73 11.58
CA LEU A 113 11.42 1.36 11.29
C LEU A 113 11.54 2.80 11.80
N ALA A 114 10.43 3.52 11.96
CA ALA A 114 10.44 4.89 12.48
C ALA A 114 10.43 4.98 14.01
N LEU A 115 10.07 3.89 14.68
CA LEU A 115 10.04 3.75 16.14
C LEU A 115 11.27 3.00 16.67
N ASP A 116 12.01 2.30 15.80
CA ASP A 116 13.26 1.61 16.14
C ASP A 116 14.33 2.59 16.68
N PRO A 117 15.21 2.17 17.63
CA PRO A 117 16.33 2.99 18.06
C PRO A 117 17.23 3.50 16.92
N ASP A 118 17.39 2.74 15.83
CA ASP A 118 18.08 3.17 14.60
C ASP A 118 17.07 3.70 13.56
N ALA A 119 16.26 4.67 13.99
CA ALA A 119 15.13 5.14 13.22
C ALA A 119 15.54 5.71 11.85
N ARG A 120 14.84 5.27 10.79
CA ARG A 120 15.24 5.58 9.41
C ARG A 120 14.06 5.59 8.43
N GLY A 121 14.34 6.08 7.23
CA GLY A 121 13.39 6.13 6.11
C GLY A 121 12.51 7.39 6.09
N ALA A 122 11.78 7.53 4.99
CA ALA A 122 10.93 8.68 4.70
C ALA A 122 9.79 8.85 5.71
N TYR A 123 9.24 7.73 6.21
CA TYR A 123 8.19 7.79 7.21
C TYR A 123 8.73 8.40 8.51
N HIS A 124 9.89 7.94 9.01
CA HIS A 124 10.57 8.54 10.16
C HIS A 124 10.80 10.04 9.98
N ALA A 125 11.33 10.46 8.82
CA ALA A 125 11.65 11.86 8.54
C ALA A 125 10.42 12.79 8.54
N SER A 126 9.23 12.26 8.27
CA SER A 126 7.97 13.04 8.23
C SER A 126 7.11 12.90 9.48
N ARG A 127 7.38 11.87 10.29
CA ARG A 127 6.61 11.53 11.49
C ARG A 127 6.90 12.53 12.63
N PRO A 128 5.87 13.10 13.28
CA PRO A 128 6.06 13.87 14.52
C PRO A 128 6.69 13.02 15.63
N ALA A 129 7.64 13.58 16.38
CA ALA A 129 8.31 12.88 17.46
C ALA A 129 7.32 12.46 18.57
N ALA A 130 7.24 11.16 18.84
CA ALA A 130 6.40 10.57 19.87
C ALA A 130 6.92 9.18 20.25
N GLU A 131 6.78 8.81 21.52
CA GLU A 131 7.20 7.51 22.07
C GLU A 131 6.35 6.35 21.53
N GLY A 132 5.03 6.53 21.44
CA GLY A 132 4.10 5.51 20.94
C GLY A 132 3.36 5.93 19.67
N ILE A 133 2.38 5.12 19.28
CA ILE A 133 1.54 5.34 18.10
C ILE A 133 0.61 6.54 18.31
N THR A 134 0.58 7.44 17.34
CA THR A 134 -0.19 8.69 17.37
C THR A 134 -1.37 8.66 16.40
N ALA A 135 -2.19 9.71 16.42
CA ALA A 135 -3.23 9.91 15.40
C ALA A 135 -2.64 10.06 13.97
N HIS A 136 -1.41 10.56 13.84
CA HIS A 136 -0.71 10.63 12.56
C HIS A 136 -0.41 9.22 12.02
N ASP A 137 0.09 8.34 12.88
CA ASP A 137 0.36 6.95 12.53
C ASP A 137 -0.92 6.19 12.17
N LEU A 138 -2.00 6.41 12.91
CA LEU A 138 -3.31 5.84 12.58
C LEU A 138 -3.79 6.27 11.19
N ALA A 139 -3.64 7.55 10.83
CA ALA A 139 -4.01 8.01 9.50
C ALA A 139 -3.23 7.27 8.39
N TYR A 140 -1.93 7.02 8.59
CA TYR A 140 -1.11 6.21 7.69
C TYR A 140 -1.60 4.76 7.63
N VAL A 141 -1.82 4.11 8.78
CA VAL A 141 -2.30 2.72 8.86
C VAL A 141 -3.61 2.54 8.10
N TRP A 142 -4.54 3.49 8.21
CA TRP A 142 -5.82 3.41 7.50
C TRP A 142 -5.71 3.58 5.98
N ARG A 143 -4.68 4.29 5.49
CA ARG A 143 -4.37 4.30 4.06
C ARG A 143 -3.90 2.91 3.61
N VAL A 144 -3.00 2.29 4.36
CA VAL A 144 -2.43 0.97 4.05
C VAL A 144 -3.48 -0.14 4.10
N LEU A 145 -4.33 -0.13 5.13
CA LEU A 145 -5.30 -1.19 5.41
C LEU A 145 -6.68 -0.97 4.79
N ARG A 146 -6.83 0.00 3.89
CA ARG A 146 -8.13 0.32 3.26
C ARG A 146 -8.81 -0.91 2.64
N GLY A 147 -8.03 -1.75 1.94
CA GLY A 147 -8.52 -2.98 1.30
C GLY A 147 -8.82 -4.13 2.27
N ALA A 148 -8.44 -4.01 3.55
CA ALA A 148 -8.65 -5.02 4.59
C ALA A 148 -9.96 -4.82 5.38
N LEU A 149 -10.63 -3.68 5.21
CA LEU A 149 -11.89 -3.39 5.91
C LEU A 149 -13.07 -4.06 5.19
N GLU A 150 -13.64 -5.09 5.81
CA GLU A 150 -14.81 -5.80 5.30
C GLU A 150 -15.98 -5.70 6.27
N ARG A 151 -17.08 -5.06 5.84
CA ARG A 151 -18.33 -4.91 6.62
C ARG A 151 -18.08 -4.39 8.06
N GLY A 152 -17.17 -3.43 8.20
CA GLY A 152 -16.81 -2.82 9.49
C GLY A 152 -15.88 -3.66 10.36
N ARG A 153 -15.32 -4.76 9.84
CA ARG A 153 -14.30 -5.56 10.54
C ARG A 153 -12.99 -5.54 9.77
N LEU A 154 -11.88 -5.47 10.52
CA LEU A 154 -10.54 -5.46 9.96
C LEU A 154 -10.07 -6.92 9.77
N MET A 155 -10.06 -7.38 8.52
CA MET A 155 -9.65 -8.74 8.14
C MET A 155 -8.17 -8.72 7.75
N LEU A 156 -7.30 -9.06 8.69
CA LEU A 156 -5.85 -9.03 8.47
C LEU A 156 -5.30 -10.41 8.19
N SER A 157 -4.32 -10.49 7.29
CA SER A 157 -3.53 -11.70 7.16
C SER A 157 -2.65 -11.95 8.40
N PRO A 158 -2.15 -13.19 8.61
CA PRO A 158 -1.18 -13.46 9.65
C PRO A 158 0.08 -12.59 9.56
N LEU A 159 0.48 -12.23 8.33
CA LEU A 159 1.63 -11.38 8.06
C LEU A 159 1.38 -9.93 8.50
N GLU A 160 0.26 -9.33 8.08
CA GLU A 160 -0.14 -7.97 8.47
C GLU A 160 -0.31 -7.87 9.98
N ALA A 161 -1.02 -8.83 10.58
CA ALA A 161 -1.26 -8.86 12.03
C ALA A 161 0.03 -9.02 12.83
N ARG A 162 1.02 -9.76 12.32
CA ARG A 162 2.34 -9.90 12.94
C ARG A 162 3.08 -8.56 12.98
N VAL A 163 3.14 -7.83 11.86
CA VAL A 163 3.82 -6.52 11.81
C VAL A 163 3.15 -5.52 12.75
N LEU A 164 1.81 -5.49 12.82
CA LEU A 164 1.11 -4.61 13.78
C LEU A 164 1.43 -4.95 15.24
N ARG A 165 1.55 -6.24 15.59
CA ARG A 165 1.97 -6.65 16.94
C ARG A 165 3.42 -6.24 17.24
N GLU A 166 4.32 -6.42 16.28
CA GLU A 166 5.70 -5.96 16.41
C GLU A 166 5.75 -4.45 16.65
N ILE A 167 4.89 -3.65 15.98
CA ILE A 167 4.76 -2.21 16.20
C ILE A 167 4.19 -1.88 17.59
N ASP A 168 3.16 -2.62 18.03
CA ASP A 168 2.52 -2.44 19.34
C ASP A 168 3.51 -2.69 20.50
N GLU A 169 4.44 -3.63 20.32
CA GLU A 169 5.44 -3.97 21.34
C GLU A 169 6.60 -2.95 21.45
N LEU A 170 6.73 -2.00 20.50
CA LEU A 170 7.81 -1.00 20.52
C LEU A 170 7.63 0.11 21.56
N ALA A 171 6.43 0.27 22.11
CA ALA A 171 6.15 1.29 23.12
C ALA A 171 5.25 0.76 24.23
N ALA A 172 5.19 1.50 25.35
CA ALA A 172 4.28 1.12 26.42
C ALA A 172 2.81 1.25 25.98
N PRO A 173 1.89 0.37 26.43
CA PRO A 173 0.47 0.47 26.11
C PRO A 173 -0.17 1.83 26.39
N SER A 174 0.33 2.56 27.40
CA SER A 174 -0.12 3.91 27.77
C SER A 174 0.37 5.02 26.82
N ALA A 175 1.40 4.76 26.02
CA ALA A 175 1.95 5.70 25.06
C ALA A 175 1.20 5.67 23.71
N HIS A 176 0.44 4.61 23.43
CA HIS A 176 -0.38 4.53 22.22
C HIS A 176 -1.67 5.35 22.33
N HIS A 177 -2.06 5.94 21.21
CA HIS A 177 -3.34 6.58 21.04
C HIS A 177 -4.50 5.60 21.36
N PRO A 178 -5.58 6.00 22.06
CA PRO A 178 -6.67 5.10 22.43
C PRO A 178 -7.25 4.29 21.25
N ALA A 179 -7.47 4.95 20.11
CA ALA A 179 -7.98 4.30 18.90
C ALA A 179 -7.04 3.22 18.31
N TRP A 180 -5.74 3.25 18.61
CA TRP A 180 -4.83 2.16 18.25
C TRP A 180 -5.13 0.90 19.05
N ARG A 181 -5.33 1.03 20.37
CA ARG A 181 -5.69 -0.11 21.23
C ARG A 181 -7.03 -0.72 20.84
N GLU A 182 -8.03 0.13 20.59
CA GLU A 182 -9.34 -0.31 20.10
C GLU A 182 -9.22 -1.05 18.76
N MET A 183 -8.36 -0.56 17.85
CA MET A 183 -8.10 -1.23 16.57
C MET A 183 -7.45 -2.61 16.79
N MET A 184 -6.41 -2.70 17.63
CA MET A 184 -5.70 -3.96 17.92
C MET A 184 -6.63 -5.02 18.54
N GLU A 185 -7.52 -4.62 19.44
CA GLU A 185 -8.54 -5.50 20.03
C GLU A 185 -9.58 -5.99 19.00
N ALA A 186 -9.83 -5.21 17.95
CA ALA A 186 -10.81 -5.51 16.91
C ALA A 186 -10.25 -6.34 15.73
N ILE A 187 -8.94 -6.66 15.72
CA ILE A 187 -8.31 -7.45 14.65
C ILE A 187 -8.91 -8.85 14.60
N VAL A 188 -9.35 -9.25 13.41
CA VAL A 188 -9.73 -10.63 13.10
C VAL A 188 -8.69 -11.20 12.15
N THR A 189 -8.00 -12.28 12.56
CA THR A 189 -7.02 -12.99 11.75
C THR A 189 -7.58 -14.36 11.35
N PRO A 190 -8.10 -14.54 10.12
CA PRO A 190 -8.52 -15.84 9.64
C PRO A 190 -7.31 -16.76 9.37
N ASP A 191 -7.53 -18.08 9.45
CA ASP A 191 -6.47 -19.09 9.23
C ASP A 191 -6.00 -19.18 7.76
N GLN A 192 -6.75 -18.58 6.81
CA GLN A 192 -6.45 -18.60 5.38
C GLN A 192 -6.10 -17.21 4.83
N PRO A 193 -5.24 -17.12 3.80
CA PRO A 193 -4.91 -15.84 3.13
C PRO A 193 -6.15 -15.13 2.61
N ARG A 194 -6.13 -13.78 2.64
CA ARG A 194 -7.28 -12.94 2.25
C ARG A 194 -7.75 -13.18 0.81
N GLU A 195 -6.84 -13.48 -0.10
CA GLU A 195 -7.14 -13.79 -1.50
C GLU A 195 -7.96 -15.08 -1.67
N ALA A 196 -7.64 -16.12 -0.88
CA ALA A 196 -8.40 -17.38 -0.88
C ALA A 196 -9.86 -17.14 -0.44
N LEU A 197 -10.06 -16.30 0.60
CA LEU A 197 -11.39 -15.94 1.10
C LEU A 197 -12.23 -15.15 0.07
N ARG A 198 -11.60 -14.37 -0.80
CA ARG A 198 -12.30 -13.65 -1.88
C ARG A 198 -12.70 -14.59 -3.02
N SER A 199 -11.85 -15.55 -3.37
CA SER A 199 -12.11 -16.53 -4.42
C SER A 199 -13.20 -17.55 -4.04
N GLU A 200 -13.19 -18.05 -2.81
CA GLU A 200 -14.20 -19.01 -2.32
C GLU A 200 -15.62 -18.44 -2.27
N ARG A 201 -15.76 -17.11 -2.16
CA ARG A 201 -17.07 -16.42 -2.12
C ARG A 201 -17.86 -16.53 -3.44
N TRP A 202 -17.25 -16.94 -4.54
CA TRP A 202 -17.94 -17.16 -5.83
C TRP A 202 -18.50 -18.57 -5.99
N PHE A 203 -18.15 -19.53 -5.12
CA PHE A 203 -18.54 -20.94 -5.26
C PHE A 203 -19.82 -21.37 -4.51
N ILE A 204 -20.61 -20.44 -3.97
CA ILE A 204 -21.91 -20.77 -3.34
C ILE A 204 -23.06 -20.14 -4.12
N SER A 205 -23.35 -20.66 -5.32
CA SER A 205 -24.71 -20.69 -5.87
C SER A 205 -24.83 -21.55 -7.14
N GLU A 206 -24.59 -22.87 -7.08
CA GLU A 206 -25.23 -23.77 -8.04
C GLU A 206 -25.69 -25.07 -7.34
N GLY A 207 -27.01 -25.30 -7.39
CA GLY A 207 -27.52 -26.66 -7.52
C GLY A 207 -28.23 -27.31 -6.34
N ARG A 208 -29.33 -26.74 -5.82
CA ARG A 208 -30.48 -27.54 -5.34
C ARG A 208 -31.82 -26.87 -5.66
N LEU A 209 -32.18 -26.92 -6.94
CA LEU A 209 -33.57 -26.91 -7.39
C LEU A 209 -33.75 -28.16 -8.26
N SER A 210 -34.15 -29.27 -7.63
CA SER A 210 -34.90 -30.30 -8.35
C SER A 210 -36.35 -30.10 -7.96
N VAL A 211 -37.11 -29.75 -8.98
CA VAL A 211 -38.53 -29.46 -8.96
C VAL A 211 -39.30 -30.76 -8.70
N ASP A 212 -40.36 -30.61 -7.93
CA ASP A 212 -41.47 -31.53 -7.72
C ASP A 212 -42.13 -31.89 -9.06
N GLU A 213 -42.05 -33.16 -9.49
CA GLU A 213 -42.90 -33.69 -10.58
C GLU A 213 -44.03 -34.51 -9.96
N GLY A 214 -45.23 -33.92 -9.99
CA GLY A 214 -46.49 -34.59 -9.69
C GLY A 214 -46.96 -35.51 -10.84
N LEU A 215 -47.41 -36.70 -10.44
CA LEU A 215 -48.58 -37.45 -10.91
C LEU A 215 -49.15 -37.17 -12.33
N ALA A 216 -49.11 -38.17 -13.22
CA ALA A 216 -50.28 -38.69 -13.95
C ALA A 216 -49.91 -39.87 -14.90
N ALA A 217 -50.31 -41.09 -14.54
CA ALA A 217 -50.98 -42.12 -15.37
C ALA A 217 -51.02 -43.46 -14.62
#